data_AF-A0A9Q7BAE0-F1
#
_entry.id   AF-A0A9Q7BAE0-F1
#
_cell.length_a   1.000
_cell.length_b   1.000
_cell.length_c   1.000
_cell.angle_alpha   90.00
_cell.angle_beta   90.00
_cell.angle_gamma   90.00
#
_symmetry.space_group_name_H-M   'P 1'
#
loop_
_entity.id
_entity.type
_entity.pdbx_description
1 polymer ?
#
loop_
_entity_poly.entity_id
_entity_poly.type
_entity_poly.pdbx_seq_one_letter_code
_entity_poly.pdbx_strand_id
1 'polypeptide(L)'
;MRTCKADGCTKPVDGYSSLCERHKRTKARHGHPLQVGVKKTDLKPYIREIESYLSTVSATTAYDSMNDIWNRTVAAAQADIGAAQRGVPFNVHRLQASGAIVSLSEEVDSVTIVKLVMAMGFWYEDDKRHWKHDDGFRFQTVRMLLRLNPREAVYKWSGNTMTRSTFKEVPPRTTEALWSIVDASKLVSYGAEIARRKAKGLEAARNRVRAERDAILGPELTGGAA
;
A
#
# COMPACT_ATOMS: atom_id res chain seq x y z
N MET A 1 -36.91 -9.57 0.11
CA MET A 1 -35.49 -9.91 -0.17
C MET A 1 -34.65 -8.66 0.04
N ARG A 2 -33.60 -8.71 0.87
CA ARG A 2 -32.75 -7.53 1.11
C ARG A 2 -31.75 -7.37 -0.04
N THR A 3 -31.55 -6.14 -0.50
CA THR A 3 -30.54 -5.79 -1.50
C THR A 3 -29.20 -5.51 -0.85
N CYS A 4 -28.14 -5.69 -1.63
CA CYS A 4 -26.77 -5.43 -1.20
C CYS A 4 -26.56 -3.94 -0.86
N LYS A 5 -25.94 -3.65 0.29
CA LYS A 5 -25.64 -2.27 0.71
C LYS A 5 -24.42 -1.64 0.04
N ALA A 6 -23.72 -2.37 -0.83
CA ALA A 6 -22.63 -1.76 -1.60
C ALA A 6 -23.22 -0.79 -2.62
N ASP A 7 -22.65 0.41 -2.71
CA ASP A 7 -23.16 1.46 -3.59
C ASP A 7 -23.29 0.99 -5.05
N GLY A 8 -24.42 1.32 -5.68
CA GLY A 8 -24.78 0.88 -7.02
C GLY A 8 -25.11 -0.62 -7.20
N CYS A 9 -25.20 -1.43 -6.13
CA CYS A 9 -25.47 -2.86 -6.24
C CYS A 9 -26.93 -3.23 -6.04
N THR A 10 -27.56 -3.83 -7.06
CA THR A 10 -28.95 -4.31 -7.00
C THR A 10 -29.07 -5.80 -6.67
N LYS A 11 -27.94 -6.50 -6.49
CA LYS A 11 -27.96 -7.95 -6.24
C LYS A 11 -28.57 -8.27 -4.87
N PRO A 12 -29.29 -9.39 -4.76
CA PRO A 12 -29.82 -9.83 -3.48
C PRO A 12 -28.72 -10.27 -2.52
N VAL A 13 -29.02 -10.17 -1.23
CA VAL A 13 -28.16 -10.66 -0.15
C VAL A 13 -28.66 -12.03 0.32
N ASP A 14 -27.71 -12.91 0.59
CA ASP A 14 -27.96 -14.21 1.22
C ASP A 14 -27.68 -14.15 2.74
N GLY A 15 -28.54 -14.82 3.50
CA GLY A 15 -28.51 -14.92 4.96
C GLY A 15 -28.60 -13.58 5.71
N TYR A 16 -27.80 -13.45 6.77
CA TYR A 16 -27.81 -12.32 7.70
C TYR A 16 -26.90 -11.14 7.32
N SER A 17 -26.26 -11.18 6.16
CA SER A 17 -25.32 -10.12 5.77
C SER A 17 -26.00 -8.86 5.26
N SER A 18 -25.23 -7.78 5.19
CA SER A 18 -25.55 -6.55 4.47
C SER A 18 -25.02 -6.53 3.03
N LEU A 19 -24.19 -7.49 2.63
CA LEU A 19 -23.50 -7.52 1.34
C LEU A 19 -23.82 -8.82 0.58
N CYS A 20 -23.86 -8.75 -0.75
CA CYS A 20 -23.90 -9.96 -1.59
C CYS A 20 -22.54 -10.72 -1.53
N GLU A 21 -22.52 -12.00 -1.92
CA GLU A 21 -21.32 -12.85 -1.84
C GLU A 21 -20.09 -12.25 -2.52
N ARG A 22 -20.27 -11.60 -3.68
CA ARG A 22 -19.17 -10.90 -4.37
C ARG A 22 -18.57 -9.81 -3.48
N HIS A 23 -19.39 -8.93 -2.92
CA HIS A 23 -18.93 -7.80 -2.11
C HIS A 23 -18.43 -8.22 -0.72
N LYS A 24 -18.93 -9.34 -0.16
CA LYS A 24 -18.34 -9.98 1.02
C LYS A 24 -16.90 -10.40 0.74
N ARG A 25 -16.67 -11.14 -0.35
CA ARG A 25 -15.34 -11.59 -0.77
C ARG A 25 -14.42 -10.41 -1.09
N THR A 26 -14.93 -9.39 -1.79
CA THR A 26 -14.14 -8.19 -2.06
C THR A 26 -13.75 -7.47 -0.77
N LYS A 27 -14.69 -7.27 0.17
CA LYS A 27 -14.39 -6.65 1.46
C LYS A 27 -13.35 -7.44 2.25
N ALA A 28 -13.49 -8.77 2.34
CA ALA A 28 -12.54 -9.62 3.05
C ALA A 28 -11.13 -9.56 2.43
N ARG A 29 -11.03 -9.50 1.10
CA ARG A 29 -9.76 -9.52 0.37
C ARG A 29 -9.11 -8.14 0.22
N HIS A 30 -9.93 -7.09 0.13
CA HIS A 30 -9.51 -5.76 -0.28
C HIS A 30 -9.83 -4.66 0.73
N GLY A 31 -10.40 -4.98 1.90
CA GLY A 31 -10.72 -4.03 2.97
C GLY A 31 -12.06 -3.32 2.79
N HIS A 32 -12.51 -3.10 1.54
CA HIS A 32 -13.79 -2.45 1.25
C HIS A 32 -14.52 -3.11 0.07
N PRO A 33 -15.86 -3.25 0.09
CA PRO A 33 -16.63 -3.95 -0.96
C PRO A 33 -16.46 -3.38 -2.37
N LEU A 34 -16.14 -2.09 -2.50
CA LEU A 34 -15.92 -1.42 -3.79
C LEU A 34 -14.43 -1.14 -4.08
N GLN A 35 -13.51 -1.60 -3.23
CA GLN A 35 -12.08 -1.39 -3.45
C GLN A 35 -11.61 -2.27 -4.61
N VAL A 36 -10.81 -1.67 -5.49
CA VAL A 36 -10.12 -2.39 -6.56
C VAL A 36 -8.76 -2.85 -6.05
N GLY A 37 -8.36 -4.06 -6.47
CA GLY A 37 -7.07 -4.63 -6.09
C GLY A 37 -5.90 -3.93 -6.79
N VAL A 38 -4.85 -3.66 -6.02
CA VAL A 38 -3.60 -3.11 -6.56
C VAL A 38 -2.78 -4.19 -7.27
N LYS A 39 -2.21 -3.83 -8.42
CA LYS A 39 -1.26 -4.65 -9.18
C LYS A 39 0.14 -4.06 -9.11
N LYS A 40 1.16 -4.90 -9.37
CA LYS A 40 2.55 -4.46 -9.48
C LYS A 40 2.75 -3.42 -10.59
N THR A 41 1.98 -3.52 -11.68
CA THR A 41 2.00 -2.56 -12.80
C THR A 41 1.56 -1.16 -12.38
N ASP A 42 0.57 -1.08 -11.50
CA ASP A 42 0.00 0.18 -11.03
C ASP A 42 1.00 0.93 -10.13
N LEU A 43 1.82 0.17 -9.37
CA LEU A 43 2.81 0.74 -8.45
C LEU A 43 4.13 1.17 -9.13
N LYS A 44 4.41 0.65 -10.33
CA LYS A 44 5.65 0.94 -11.08
C LYS A 44 5.96 2.43 -11.24
N PRO A 45 5.03 3.32 -11.65
CA PRO A 45 5.31 4.76 -11.71
C PRO A 45 5.73 5.32 -10.36
N TYR A 46 5.04 4.95 -9.27
CA TYR A 46 5.32 5.46 -7.94
C TYR A 46 6.65 4.97 -7.37
N ILE A 47 7.06 3.72 -7.65
CA ILE A 47 8.40 3.24 -7.30
C ILE A 47 9.47 4.10 -7.99
N ARG A 48 9.29 4.45 -9.28
CA ARG A 48 10.25 5.32 -9.99
C ARG A 48 10.33 6.71 -9.39
N GLU A 49 9.21 7.26 -8.91
CA GLU A 49 9.21 8.55 -8.20
C GLU A 49 10.02 8.50 -6.91
N ILE A 50 9.86 7.42 -6.14
CA ILE A 50 10.67 7.20 -4.94
C ILE A 50 12.15 7.06 -5.33
N GLU A 51 12.49 6.27 -6.33
CA GLU A 51 13.87 6.12 -6.79
C GLU A 51 14.48 7.43 -7.29
N SER A 52 13.72 8.22 -8.05
CA SER A 52 14.14 9.55 -8.49
C SER A 52 14.41 10.45 -7.29
N TYR A 53 13.50 10.52 -6.33
CA TYR A 53 13.71 11.29 -5.10
C TYR A 53 14.97 10.83 -4.34
N LEU A 54 15.17 9.52 -4.20
CA LEU A 54 16.32 8.94 -3.50
C LEU A 54 17.65 9.21 -4.18
N SER A 55 17.64 9.45 -5.50
CA SER A 55 18.85 9.86 -6.23
C SER A 55 19.23 11.32 -6.00
N THR A 56 18.27 12.16 -5.56
CA THR A 56 18.51 13.59 -5.26
C THR A 56 19.04 13.81 -3.84
N VAL A 57 18.74 12.89 -2.91
CA VAL A 57 19.37 12.83 -1.60
C VAL A 57 20.61 11.93 -1.68
N SER A 58 21.58 12.05 -0.76
CA SER A 58 22.76 11.17 -0.80
C SER A 58 22.31 9.70 -0.69
N ALA A 59 22.42 8.96 -1.81
CA ALA A 59 21.83 7.64 -1.94
C ALA A 59 22.34 6.66 -0.86
N THR A 60 23.63 6.73 -0.52
CA THR A 60 24.24 5.92 0.55
C THR A 60 23.54 6.14 1.89
N THR A 61 23.41 7.39 2.33
CA THR A 61 22.74 7.75 3.60
C THR A 61 21.27 7.36 3.60
N ALA A 62 20.60 7.48 2.45
CA ALA A 62 19.20 7.13 2.33
C ALA A 62 18.98 5.61 2.44
N TYR A 63 19.80 4.79 1.79
CA TYR A 63 19.71 3.33 1.88
C TYR A 63 20.04 2.81 3.27
N ASP A 64 21.05 3.36 3.94
CA ASP A 64 21.37 3.03 5.33
C ASP A 64 20.17 3.32 6.25
N SER A 65 19.54 4.49 6.08
CA SER A 65 18.35 4.86 6.85
C SER A 65 17.16 3.90 6.60
N MET A 66 16.97 3.43 5.37
CA MET A 66 15.92 2.45 5.05
C MET A 66 16.19 1.11 5.73
N ASN A 67 17.44 0.66 5.68
CA ASN A 67 17.87 -0.57 6.35
C ASN A 67 17.62 -0.46 7.85
N ASP A 68 17.99 0.65 8.48
CA ASP A 68 17.78 0.88 9.91
C ASP A 68 16.30 0.93 10.31
N ILE A 69 15.44 1.57 9.52
CA ILE A 69 13.99 1.60 9.79
C ILE A 69 13.41 0.19 9.69
N TRP A 70 13.75 -0.56 8.64
CA TRP A 70 13.22 -1.90 8.46
C TRP A 70 13.77 -2.88 9.51
N ASN A 71 15.06 -2.84 9.81
CA ASN A 71 15.69 -3.68 10.82
C ASN A 71 15.08 -3.47 12.21
N ARG A 72 14.75 -2.23 12.59
CA ARG A 72 14.00 -1.95 13.83
C ARG A 72 12.60 -2.58 13.82
N THR A 73 11.93 -2.55 12.66
CA THR A 73 10.62 -3.18 12.48
C THR A 73 10.71 -4.70 12.64
N VAL A 74 11.73 -5.32 12.06
CA VAL A 74 12.00 -6.76 12.17
C VAL A 74 12.38 -7.14 13.60
N ALA A 75 13.24 -6.37 14.26
CA ALA A 75 13.64 -6.63 15.64
C ALA A 75 12.44 -6.58 16.60
N ALA A 76 11.51 -5.63 16.42
CA ALA A 76 10.28 -5.57 17.18
C ALA A 76 9.39 -6.81 16.94
N ALA A 77 9.27 -7.25 15.69
CA ALA A 77 8.52 -8.47 15.35
C ALA A 77 9.16 -9.73 15.96
N GLN A 78 10.49 -9.84 15.96
CA GLN A 78 11.22 -10.95 16.60
C GLN A 78 11.03 -10.94 18.12
N ALA A 79 11.01 -9.76 18.75
CA ALA A 79 10.75 -9.64 20.18
C ALA A 79 9.34 -10.13 20.56
N ASP A 80 8.32 -9.80 19.75
CA ASP A 80 6.96 -10.30 19.91
C ASP A 80 6.90 -11.84 19.82
N ILE A 81 7.59 -12.44 18.84
CA ILE A 81 7.66 -13.91 18.68
C ILE A 81 8.37 -14.55 19.88
N GLY A 82 9.51 -14.00 20.30
CA GLY A 82 10.26 -14.50 21.45
C GLY A 82 9.48 -14.42 22.76
N ALA A 83 8.66 -13.38 22.95
CA ALA A 83 7.79 -13.27 24.12
C ALA A 83 6.72 -14.37 24.15
N ALA A 84 6.10 -14.67 23.01
CA ALA A 84 5.12 -15.75 22.90
C ALA A 84 5.76 -17.14 23.18
N GLN A 85 6.97 -17.39 22.68
CA GLN A 85 7.71 -18.63 22.93
C GLN A 85 8.07 -18.85 24.40
N ARG A 86 8.21 -17.77 25.19
CA ARG A 86 8.42 -17.82 26.64
C ARG A 86 7.13 -18.08 27.45
N GLY A 87 6.00 -18.33 26.79
CA GLY A 87 4.74 -18.67 27.45
C GLY A 87 3.90 -17.46 27.90
N VAL A 88 4.23 -16.25 27.45
CA VAL A 88 3.40 -15.06 27.72
C VAL A 88 2.12 -15.13 26.88
N PRO A 89 0.92 -14.95 27.47
CA PRO A 89 -0.32 -14.86 26.71
C PRO A 89 -0.23 -13.82 25.60
N PHE A 90 -0.60 -14.21 24.37
CA PHE A 90 -0.36 -13.37 23.20
C PHE A 90 -1.53 -13.37 22.22
N ASN A 91 -1.72 -12.27 21.50
CA ASN A 91 -2.72 -12.15 20.45
C ASN A 91 -2.26 -12.90 19.19
N VAL A 92 -2.99 -13.96 18.81
CA VAL A 92 -2.66 -14.81 17.66
C VAL A 92 -2.49 -14.04 16.34
N HIS A 93 -3.28 -12.99 16.11
CA HIS A 93 -3.20 -12.18 14.89
C HIS A 93 -1.93 -11.34 14.85
N ARG A 94 -1.51 -10.81 16.01
CA ARG A 94 -0.23 -10.11 16.13
C ARG A 94 0.94 -11.06 15.92
N LEU A 95 0.87 -12.28 16.44
CA LEU A 95 1.94 -13.26 16.27
C LEU A 95 2.10 -13.67 14.80
N GLN A 96 0.97 -13.91 14.11
CA GLN A 96 0.96 -14.17 12.68
C GLN A 96 1.52 -13.00 11.87
N ALA A 97 1.16 -11.76 12.25
CA ALA A 97 1.69 -10.56 11.61
C ALA A 97 3.22 -10.45 11.79
N SER A 98 3.71 -10.60 13.02
CA SER A 98 5.15 -10.56 13.31
C SER A 98 5.91 -11.67 12.57
N GLY A 99 5.36 -12.90 12.52
CA GLY A 99 5.93 -14.00 11.75
C GLY A 99 6.03 -13.69 10.25
N ALA A 100 5.00 -13.06 9.66
CA ALA A 100 5.03 -12.67 8.26
C ALA A 100 6.06 -11.56 7.97
N ILE A 101 6.29 -10.62 8.89
CA ILE A 101 7.34 -9.58 8.76
C ILE A 101 8.73 -10.21 8.79
N VAL A 102 8.99 -11.11 9.74
CA VAL A 102 10.29 -11.81 9.83
C VAL A 102 10.52 -12.65 8.57
N SER A 103 9.54 -13.46 8.17
CA SER A 103 9.65 -14.28 6.95
C SER A 103 9.84 -13.44 5.69
N LEU A 104 9.21 -12.26 5.59
CA LEU A 104 9.44 -11.37 4.46
C LEU A 104 10.88 -10.85 4.43
N SER A 105 11.45 -10.51 5.58
CA SER A 105 12.81 -9.98 5.68
C SER A 105 13.90 -11.04 5.43
N GLU A 106 13.57 -12.33 5.54
CA GLU A 106 14.47 -13.43 5.16
C GLU A 106 14.62 -13.55 3.64
N GLU A 107 13.58 -13.16 2.88
CA GLU A 107 13.47 -13.46 1.45
C GLU A 107 13.66 -12.22 0.55
N VAL A 108 13.44 -11.02 1.11
CA VAL A 108 13.42 -9.77 0.34
C VAL A 108 14.24 -8.72 1.07
N ASP A 109 15.06 -7.98 0.32
CA ASP A 109 15.88 -6.91 0.87
C ASP A 109 15.01 -5.76 1.41
N SER A 110 15.50 -5.14 2.48
CA SER A 110 14.89 -4.00 3.16
C SER A 110 14.62 -2.84 2.21
N VAL A 111 15.51 -2.55 1.28
CA VAL A 111 15.37 -1.43 0.35
C VAL A 111 14.17 -1.63 -0.58
N THR A 112 14.01 -2.82 -1.16
CA THR A 112 12.84 -3.18 -1.98
C THR A 112 11.54 -3.06 -1.19
N ILE A 113 11.53 -3.57 0.05
CA ILE A 113 10.36 -3.49 0.94
C ILE A 113 10.00 -2.03 1.22
N VAL A 114 10.99 -1.23 1.64
CA VAL A 114 10.80 0.17 2.02
C VAL A 114 10.32 1.00 0.82
N LYS A 115 10.93 0.83 -0.35
CA LYS A 115 10.49 1.48 -1.60
C LYS A 115 9.05 1.15 -1.92
N LEU A 116 8.63 -0.11 -1.78
CA LEU A 116 7.23 -0.51 -2.01
C LEU A 116 6.28 0.20 -1.04
N VAL A 117 6.59 0.21 0.25
CA VAL A 117 5.72 0.84 1.27
C VAL A 117 5.66 2.36 1.08
N MET A 118 6.78 3.01 0.77
CA MET A 118 6.81 4.43 0.43
C MET A 118 6.02 4.71 -0.86
N ALA A 119 6.14 3.88 -1.90
CA ALA A 119 5.39 4.03 -3.14
C ALA A 119 3.87 3.90 -2.91
N MET A 120 3.43 3.02 -2.01
CA MET A 120 2.02 2.94 -1.61
C MET A 120 1.55 4.24 -0.95
N GLY A 121 2.36 4.81 -0.03
CA GLY A 121 2.06 6.10 0.60
C GLY A 121 2.06 7.27 -0.39
N PHE A 122 2.98 7.26 -1.35
CA PHE A 122 3.00 8.26 -2.43
C PHE A 122 1.69 8.20 -3.21
N TRP A 123 1.29 7.01 -3.69
CA TRP A 123 0.06 6.84 -4.46
C TRP A 123 -1.19 7.22 -3.67
N TYR A 124 -1.21 6.95 -2.37
CA TYR A 124 -2.29 7.36 -1.49
C TYR A 124 -2.53 8.87 -1.50
N GLU A 125 -1.46 9.66 -1.51
CA GLU A 125 -1.55 11.11 -1.56
C GLU A 125 -1.83 11.63 -2.97
N ASP A 126 -1.19 11.04 -3.99
CA ASP A 126 -1.26 11.47 -5.40
C ASP A 126 -2.66 11.27 -6.02
N ASP A 127 -3.28 10.10 -5.80
CA ASP A 127 -4.62 9.81 -6.30
C ASP A 127 -5.54 9.30 -5.18
N LYS A 128 -6.07 10.25 -4.41
CA LYS A 128 -7.05 9.99 -3.35
C LYS A 128 -8.34 9.35 -3.86
N ARG A 129 -8.68 9.47 -5.16
CA ARG A 129 -9.93 8.95 -5.73
C ARG A 129 -9.87 7.43 -5.97
N HIS A 130 -8.66 6.88 -6.12
CA HIS A 130 -8.46 5.44 -6.24
C HIS A 130 -8.92 4.69 -4.98
N TRP A 131 -8.72 5.31 -3.81
CA TRP A 131 -8.99 4.72 -2.51
C TRP A 131 -10.41 5.04 -2.09
N LYS A 132 -11.25 4.02 -1.92
CA LYS A 132 -12.64 4.25 -1.48
C LYS A 132 -12.70 4.63 -0.01
N HIS A 133 -11.89 3.97 0.80
CA HIS A 133 -11.76 4.17 2.23
C HIS A 133 -10.33 3.82 2.66
N ASP A 134 -9.91 4.37 3.80
CA ASP A 134 -8.63 4.08 4.45
C ASP A 134 -8.39 2.58 4.60
N ASP A 135 -9.41 1.81 4.99
CA ASP A 135 -9.30 0.35 5.12
C ASP A 135 -8.95 -0.33 3.79
N GLY A 136 -9.44 0.20 2.67
CA GLY A 136 -9.08 -0.27 1.35
C GLY A 136 -7.58 -0.11 1.10
N PHE A 137 -7.05 1.07 1.41
CA PHE A 137 -5.63 1.37 1.30
C PHE A 137 -4.78 0.47 2.22
N ARG A 138 -5.14 0.37 3.51
CA ARG A 138 -4.43 -0.46 4.50
C ARG A 138 -4.32 -1.91 4.05
N PHE A 139 -5.44 -2.50 3.61
CA PHE A 139 -5.48 -3.87 3.12
C PHE A 139 -4.65 -4.06 1.85
N GLN A 140 -4.70 -3.12 0.91
CA GLN A 140 -3.89 -3.22 -0.32
C GLN A 140 -2.39 -3.08 -0.03
N THR A 141 -1.99 -2.18 0.86
CA THR A 141 -0.58 -2.03 1.26
C THR A 141 -0.03 -3.32 1.85
N VAL A 142 -0.72 -3.89 2.85
CA VAL A 142 -0.31 -5.17 3.45
C VAL A 142 -0.32 -6.29 2.42
N ARG A 143 -1.33 -6.37 1.56
CA ARG A 143 -1.39 -7.39 0.50
C ARG A 143 -0.24 -7.27 -0.49
N MET A 144 0.15 -6.06 -0.87
CA MET A 144 1.29 -5.84 -1.77
C MET A 144 2.62 -6.18 -1.10
N LEU A 145 2.75 -5.88 0.19
CA LEU A 145 3.90 -6.27 1.00
C LEU A 145 4.06 -7.81 1.06
N LEU A 146 2.99 -8.53 1.42
CA LEU A 146 3.01 -10.00 1.49
C LEU A 146 3.26 -10.67 0.14
N ARG A 147 2.85 -10.03 -0.96
CA ARG A 147 3.10 -10.52 -2.32
C ARG A 147 4.58 -10.49 -2.74
N LEU A 148 5.41 -9.73 -2.01
CA LEU A 148 6.85 -9.77 -2.22
C LEU A 148 7.45 -11.11 -1.77
N ASN A 149 6.90 -11.71 -0.71
CA ASN A 149 7.41 -12.95 -0.16
C ASN A 149 7.08 -14.15 -1.08
N PRO A 150 8.09 -14.81 -1.67
CA PRO A 150 7.87 -15.94 -2.57
C PRO A 150 7.37 -17.19 -1.85
N ARG A 151 7.61 -17.35 -0.54
CA ARG A 151 7.17 -18.50 0.27
C ARG A 151 5.67 -18.52 0.50
N GLU A 152 5.05 -17.34 0.53
CA GLU A 152 3.60 -17.19 0.70
C GLU A 152 2.82 -17.44 -0.59
N ALA A 153 3.52 -17.76 -1.69
CA ALA A 153 2.91 -18.10 -2.96
C ALA A 153 2.65 -19.61 -3.05
N VAL A 154 1.40 -19.97 -3.31
CA VAL A 154 1.01 -21.34 -3.63
C VAL A 154 1.22 -21.57 -5.13
N TYR A 155 1.98 -22.60 -5.48
CA TYR A 155 2.19 -23.02 -6.86
C TYR A 155 1.21 -24.13 -7.24
N LYS A 156 0.63 -24.05 -8.43
CA LYS A 156 -0.15 -25.14 -9.03
C LYS A 156 0.55 -25.61 -10.29
N TRP A 157 0.60 -26.92 -10.44
CA TRP A 157 0.96 -27.56 -11.69
C TRP A 157 -0.20 -27.40 -12.69
N SER A 158 0.10 -26.87 -13.86
CA SER A 158 -0.82 -26.81 -15.00
C SER A 158 -0.10 -27.41 -16.19
N GLY A 159 -0.32 -28.69 -16.46
CA GLY A 159 0.48 -29.45 -17.44
C GLY A 159 1.96 -29.47 -17.06
N ASN A 160 2.85 -29.24 -18.03
CA ASN A 160 4.31 -29.26 -17.85
C ASN A 160 4.90 -27.97 -17.25
N THR A 161 4.08 -26.99 -16.87
CA THR A 161 4.55 -25.71 -16.34
C THR A 161 3.99 -25.46 -14.94
N MET A 162 4.88 -25.15 -14.00
CA MET A 162 4.49 -24.73 -12.66
C MET A 162 4.05 -23.27 -12.71
N THR A 163 2.77 -23.02 -12.42
CA THR A 163 2.20 -21.66 -12.43
C THR A 163 1.94 -21.21 -10.99
N ARG A 164 2.36 -19.98 -10.67
CA ARG A 164 2.05 -19.39 -9.37
C ARG A 164 0.55 -19.13 -9.29
N SER A 165 -0.15 -19.86 -8.45
CA SER A 165 -1.62 -19.91 -8.44
C SER A 165 -2.25 -18.79 -7.64
N THR A 166 -1.92 -18.68 -6.35
CA THR A 166 -2.54 -17.76 -5.40
C THR A 166 -1.60 -17.50 -4.23
N PHE A 167 -1.56 -16.26 -3.73
CA PHE A 167 -0.95 -15.99 -2.43
C PHE A 167 -1.89 -16.43 -1.31
N LYS A 168 -1.33 -16.90 -0.20
CA LYS A 168 -2.11 -17.24 0.99
C LYS A 168 -2.94 -16.03 1.44
N GLU A 169 -4.24 -16.22 1.59
CA GLU A 169 -5.10 -15.16 2.10
C GLU A 169 -4.92 -15.06 3.62
N VAL A 170 -4.62 -13.86 4.09
CA VAL A 170 -4.43 -13.56 5.50
C VAL A 170 -5.76 -13.10 6.10
N PRO A 171 -6.15 -13.56 7.31
CA PRO A 171 -7.40 -13.11 7.94
C PRO A 171 -7.42 -11.58 8.15
N PRO A 172 -8.60 -10.92 8.05
CA PRO A 172 -8.72 -9.46 8.19
C PRO A 172 -8.05 -8.88 9.45
N ARG A 173 -8.21 -9.53 10.61
CA ARG A 173 -7.57 -9.09 11.87
C ARG A 173 -6.04 -9.20 11.84
N THR A 174 -5.50 -10.18 11.12
CA THR A 174 -4.05 -10.30 10.92
C THR A 174 -3.57 -9.24 9.93
N THR A 175 -4.38 -8.86 8.94
CA THR A 175 -4.11 -7.70 8.07
C THR A 175 -4.08 -6.39 8.85
N GLU A 176 -5.02 -6.18 9.77
CA GLU A 176 -5.02 -5.01 10.67
C GLU A 176 -3.77 -4.97 11.57
N ALA A 177 -3.37 -6.12 12.14
CA ALA A 177 -2.15 -6.22 12.93
C ALA A 177 -0.89 -5.94 12.09
N LEU A 178 -0.81 -6.48 10.87
CA LEU A 178 0.27 -6.17 9.91
C LEU A 178 0.31 -4.68 9.57
N TRP A 179 -0.86 -4.08 9.32
CA TRP A 179 -0.96 -2.65 9.06
C TRP A 179 -0.42 -1.85 10.25
N SER A 180 -0.75 -2.21 11.48
CA SER A 180 -0.24 -1.52 12.67
C SER A 180 1.29 -1.54 12.75
N ILE A 181 1.94 -2.64 12.36
CA ILE A 181 3.40 -2.74 12.32
C ILE A 181 3.96 -1.84 11.20
N VAL A 182 3.36 -1.89 10.01
CA VAL A 182 3.78 -1.09 8.86
C VAL A 182 3.60 0.41 9.12
N ASP A 183 2.48 0.83 9.71
CA ASP A 183 2.20 2.23 10.05
C ASP A 183 3.17 2.77 11.12
N ALA A 184 3.55 1.93 12.09
CA ALA A 184 4.53 2.28 13.11
C ALA A 184 5.92 2.60 12.51
N SER A 185 6.28 1.99 11.37
CA SER A 185 7.54 2.27 10.65
C SER A 185 7.59 3.68 10.00
N LYS A 186 6.44 4.36 9.86
CA LYS A 186 6.28 5.68 9.21
C LYS A 186 6.69 5.77 7.74
N LEU A 187 7.04 4.65 7.11
CA LEU A 187 7.40 4.58 5.69
C LEU A 187 6.29 5.06 4.76
N VAL A 188 5.02 4.76 5.07
CA VAL A 188 3.87 5.27 4.32
C VAL A 188 3.82 6.80 4.37
N SER A 189 4.00 7.39 5.56
CA SER A 189 3.99 8.83 5.75
C SER A 189 5.14 9.52 5.00
N TYR A 190 6.32 8.90 4.95
CA TYR A 190 7.44 9.42 4.14
C TYR A 190 7.10 9.44 2.66
N GLY A 191 6.50 8.37 2.14
CA GLY A 191 6.00 8.32 0.76
C GLY A 191 5.01 9.43 0.43
N ALA A 192 4.01 9.62 1.31
CA ALA A 192 3.01 10.68 1.16
C ALA A 192 3.63 12.09 1.20
N GLU A 193 4.65 12.30 2.04
CA GLU A 193 5.35 13.58 2.11
C GLU A 193 6.12 13.90 0.83
N ILE A 194 6.77 12.90 0.22
CA ILE A 194 7.44 13.07 -1.09
C ILE A 194 6.41 13.49 -2.15
N ALA A 195 5.23 12.86 -2.18
CA ALA A 195 4.15 13.23 -3.09
C ALA A 195 3.70 14.69 -2.90
N ARG A 196 3.49 15.12 -1.65
CA ARG A 196 3.12 16.53 -1.34
C ARG A 196 4.18 17.52 -1.79
N ARG A 197 5.45 17.22 -1.58
CA ARG A 197 6.57 18.07 -2.04
C ARG A 197 6.60 18.17 -3.56
N LYS A 198 6.41 17.05 -4.25
CA LYS A 198 6.34 17.04 -5.72
C LYS A 198 5.17 17.85 -6.24
N ALA A 199 3.98 17.70 -5.65
CA ALA A 199 2.79 18.45 -6.04
C ALA A 199 3.01 19.97 -5.90
N LYS A 200 3.58 20.42 -4.77
CA LYS A 200 3.97 21.82 -4.56
C LYS A 200 4.97 22.34 -5.59
N GLY A 201 5.96 21.53 -5.95
CA GLY A 201 6.93 21.88 -6.99
C GLY A 201 6.30 22.04 -8.37
N LEU A 202 5.38 21.13 -8.74
CA LEU A 202 4.64 21.22 -10.00
C LEU A 202 3.71 22.43 -10.05
N GLU A 203 3.05 22.76 -8.94
CA GLU A 203 2.20 23.96 -8.83
C GLU A 203 3.02 25.24 -8.97
N ALA A 204 4.17 25.33 -8.30
CA ALA A 204 5.08 26.47 -8.44
C ALA A 204 5.59 26.63 -9.88
N ALA A 205 5.94 25.53 -10.55
CA ALA A 205 6.34 25.55 -11.96
C ALA A 205 5.20 26.01 -12.89
N ARG A 206 3.97 25.53 -12.67
CA ARG A 206 2.77 25.99 -13.42
C ARG A 206 2.52 27.48 -13.22
N ASN A 207 2.66 27.98 -12.00
CA ASN A 207 2.51 29.40 -11.70
C ASN A 207 3.57 30.25 -12.38
N ARG A 208 4.81 29.75 -12.47
CA ARG A 208 5.90 30.39 -13.23
C ARG A 208 5.58 30.48 -14.73
N VAL A 209 5.19 29.36 -15.34
CA VAL A 209 4.81 29.32 -16.76
C VAL A 209 3.61 30.23 -17.03
N ARG A 210 2.62 30.26 -16.12
CA ARG A 210 1.47 31.17 -16.22
C ARG A 210 1.92 32.63 -16.16
N ALA A 211 2.79 32.99 -15.22
CA ALA A 211 3.33 34.35 -15.10
C ALA A 211 4.15 34.76 -16.35
N GLU A 212 4.98 33.87 -16.88
CA GLU A 212 5.73 34.09 -18.12
C GLU A 212 4.80 34.27 -19.33
N ARG A 213 3.78 33.43 -19.44
CA ARG A 213 2.74 33.56 -20.49
C ARG A 213 2.00 34.88 -20.39
N ASP A 214 1.57 35.24 -19.19
CA ASP A 214 0.80 36.47 -18.94
C ASP A 214 1.68 37.72 -19.18
N ALA A 215 3.00 37.64 -18.96
CA ALA A 215 3.97 38.69 -19.32
C ALA A 215 4.19 38.85 -20.83
N ILE A 216 4.08 37.76 -21.60
CA ILE A 216 4.25 37.77 -23.07
C ILE A 216 2.97 38.18 -23.81
N LEU A 217 1.81 37.67 -23.38
CA LEU A 217 0.54 37.81 -24.09
C LEU A 217 -0.40 38.88 -23.50
N GLY A 218 -0.05 39.44 -22.34
CA GLY A 218 -0.94 40.30 -21.56
C GLY A 218 -2.08 39.51 -20.89
N PRO A 219 -2.72 40.06 -19.83
CA PRO A 219 -3.78 39.35 -19.09
C PRO A 219 -5.09 39.19 -19.88
N GLU A 220 -5.32 39.97 -20.94
CA GLU A 220 -6.63 40.15 -21.55
C GLU A 220 -7.01 39.14 -22.66
N LEU A 221 -6.08 38.32 -23.17
CA LEU A 221 -6.39 37.32 -24.20
C LEU A 221 -6.92 35.99 -23.65
N THR A 222 -7.46 35.98 -22.42
CA THR A 222 -7.94 34.76 -21.76
C THR A 222 -9.44 34.80 -21.46
N GLY A 223 -10.25 34.88 -22.53
CA GLY A 223 -11.58 34.27 -22.57
C GLY A 223 -12.47 34.45 -21.34
N GLY A 224 -12.91 35.68 -21.11
CA GLY A 224 -14.14 35.99 -20.36
C GLY A 224 -15.02 36.85 -21.26
N ALA A 225 -15.60 36.24 -22.30
CA ALA A 225 -16.74 36.84 -22.98
C ALA A 225 -17.97 36.68 -22.07
N ALA A 226 -18.75 37.76 -22.00
CA ALA A 226 -19.92 38.01 -21.16
C ALA A 226 -20.97 36.88 -21.13
#